data_AF-A0A8T1VX94-F1
#
_entry.id   AF-A0A8T1VX94-F1
#
_cell.length_a   1.000
_cell.length_b   1.000
_cell.length_c   1.000
_cell.angle_alpha   90.00
_cell.angle_beta   90.00
_cell.angle_gamma   90.00
#
_symmetry.space_group_name_H-M   'P 1'
#
loop_
_entity.id
_entity.type
_entity.pdbx_description
1 polymer ?
#
loop_
_entity_poly.entity_id
_entity_poly.type
_entity_poly.pdbx_seq_one_letter_code
_entity_poly.pdbx_strand_id
1 'polypeptide(L)'
;MAPKVATGDAAAFMALVERSNEAARLLKASKLREAEALLRDVLERKPAAGFDEVSVALTQSELGGVLRRLGELDEALALLSAALEVRDRADERAGVAIALRDGNLTREEVAKVYEARGDCATALELRQPGTRICGNEACEALDYEDEKKLHACSRCKCVFYCGKSCQRQDWKNRHKPLCRPVETATAS
;
A
#
# COMPACT_ATOMS: atom_id res chain seq x y z
N MET A 1 -11.59 -34.49 5.92
CA MET A 1 -11.47 -34.92 4.51
C MET A 1 -11.13 -33.66 3.72
N ALA A 2 -9.86 -33.47 3.34
CA ALA A 2 -9.47 -32.28 2.58
C ALA A 2 -10.08 -32.35 1.17
N PRO A 3 -10.70 -31.27 0.66
CA PRO A 3 -11.28 -31.30 -0.68
C PRO A 3 -10.14 -31.47 -1.70
N LYS A 4 -10.30 -32.47 -2.59
CA LYS A 4 -9.45 -32.62 -3.77
C LYS A 4 -9.69 -31.40 -4.67
N VAL A 5 -8.72 -30.49 -4.71
CA VAL A 5 -8.68 -29.41 -5.70
C VAL A 5 -8.71 -30.07 -7.08
N ALA A 6 -9.73 -29.79 -7.89
CA ALA A 6 -9.83 -30.38 -9.21
C ALA A 6 -8.69 -29.84 -10.09
N THR A 7 -8.23 -30.62 -11.06
CA THR A 7 -7.12 -30.20 -11.95
C THR A 7 -7.42 -28.91 -12.72
N GLY A 8 -8.71 -28.61 -12.97
CA GLY A 8 -9.16 -27.33 -13.54
C GLY A 8 -8.96 -26.13 -12.59
N ASP A 9 -9.07 -26.35 -11.28
CA ASP A 9 -8.89 -25.31 -10.27
C ASP A 9 -7.41 -24.92 -10.14
N ALA A 10 -6.49 -25.90 -10.27
CA ALA A 10 -5.06 -25.65 -10.23
C ALA A 10 -4.56 -24.83 -11.44
N ALA A 11 -5.07 -25.11 -12.64
CA ALA A 11 -4.74 -24.34 -13.84
C ALA A 11 -5.25 -22.89 -13.74
N ALA A 12 -6.49 -22.70 -13.25
CA ALA A 12 -7.06 -21.38 -13.01
C ALA A 12 -6.26 -20.59 -11.96
N PHE A 13 -5.86 -21.25 -10.86
CA PHE A 13 -5.02 -20.65 -9.83
C PHE A 13 -3.68 -20.17 -10.40
N MET A 14 -2.96 -21.04 -11.12
CA MET A 14 -1.66 -20.71 -11.70
C MET A 14 -1.74 -19.57 -12.73
N ALA A 15 -2.79 -19.55 -13.56
CA ALA A 15 -3.00 -18.47 -14.52
C ALA A 15 -3.16 -17.10 -13.83
N LEU A 16 -3.80 -17.05 -12.66
CA LEU A 16 -3.94 -15.82 -11.88
C LEU A 16 -2.63 -15.39 -11.20
N VAL A 17 -1.79 -16.35 -10.79
CA VAL A 17 -0.43 -16.05 -10.31
C VAL A 17 0.42 -15.42 -11.43
N GLU A 18 0.38 -15.99 -12.63
CA GLU A 18 1.09 -15.46 -13.79
C GLU A 18 0.65 -14.03 -14.15
N ARG A 19 -0.67 -13.77 -14.14
CA ARG A 19 -1.23 -12.43 -14.36
C ARG A 19 -0.82 -11.44 -13.26
N SER A 20 -0.79 -11.88 -12.00
CA SER A 20 -0.30 -11.04 -10.89
C SER A 20 1.18 -10.68 -11.08
N ASN A 21 2.01 -11.64 -11.50
CA ASN A 21 3.42 -11.42 -11.80
C ASN A 21 3.62 -10.51 -13.03
N GLU A 22 2.72 -10.58 -14.01
CA GLU A 22 2.71 -9.67 -15.15
C GLU A 22 2.34 -8.24 -14.74
N ALA A 23 1.29 -8.07 -13.92
CA ALA A 23 0.94 -6.79 -13.34
C ALA A 23 2.15 -6.17 -12.62
N ALA A 24 2.84 -6.94 -11.76
CA ALA A 24 4.05 -6.46 -11.07
C ALA A 24 5.15 -6.00 -12.05
N ARG A 25 5.35 -6.68 -13.19
CA ARG A 25 6.28 -6.26 -14.24
C ARG A 25 5.85 -4.96 -14.91
N LEU A 26 4.55 -4.81 -15.21
CA LEU A 26 4.00 -3.58 -15.78
C LEU A 26 4.14 -2.39 -14.83
N LEU A 27 3.97 -2.59 -13.52
CA LEU A 27 4.17 -1.55 -12.51
C LEU A 27 5.62 -1.06 -12.46
N LYS A 28 6.59 -1.97 -12.53
CA LYS A 28 8.02 -1.62 -12.64
C LYS A 28 8.32 -0.84 -13.93
N ALA A 29 7.63 -1.16 -15.03
CA ALA A 29 7.71 -0.43 -16.29
C ALA A 29 6.85 0.86 -16.33
N SER A 30 6.18 1.22 -15.22
CA SER A 30 5.25 2.37 -15.14
C SER A 30 4.07 2.33 -16.13
N LYS A 31 3.69 1.14 -16.61
CA LYS A 31 2.53 0.92 -17.48
C LYS A 31 1.25 0.76 -16.67
N LEU A 32 0.78 1.87 -16.09
CA LEU A 32 -0.26 1.87 -15.06
C LEU A 32 -1.62 1.34 -15.53
N ARG A 33 -2.09 1.76 -16.71
CA ARG A 33 -3.40 1.34 -17.24
C ARG A 33 -3.43 -0.14 -17.63
N GLU A 34 -2.33 -0.66 -18.16
CA GLU A 34 -2.20 -2.09 -18.45
C GLU A 34 -2.20 -2.91 -17.15
N ALA A 35 -1.49 -2.44 -16.11
CA ALA A 35 -1.49 -3.08 -14.80
C ALA A 35 -2.87 -3.03 -14.13
N GLU A 36 -3.57 -1.89 -14.22
CA GLU A 36 -4.94 -1.73 -13.72
C GLU A 36 -5.87 -2.81 -14.30
N ALA A 37 -5.85 -2.99 -15.63
CA ALA A 37 -6.69 -3.98 -16.31
C ALA A 37 -6.44 -5.41 -15.82
N LEU A 38 -5.16 -5.80 -15.66
CA LEU A 38 -4.82 -7.12 -15.14
C LEU A 38 -5.23 -7.30 -13.68
N LEU A 39 -4.98 -6.30 -12.83
CA LEU A 39 -5.31 -6.38 -11.41
C LEU A 39 -6.83 -6.47 -11.17
N ARG A 40 -7.64 -5.78 -11.99
CA ARG A 40 -9.11 -5.90 -11.94
C ARG A 40 -9.57 -7.32 -12.30
N ASP A 41 -9.07 -7.89 -13.39
CA ASP A 41 -9.38 -9.28 -13.77
C ASP A 41 -8.94 -10.29 -12.70
N VAL A 42 -7.74 -10.10 -12.13
CA VAL A 42 -7.24 -10.97 -11.05
C VAL A 42 -8.13 -10.86 -9.83
N LEU A 43 -8.50 -9.65 -9.41
CA LEU A 43 -9.32 -9.41 -8.23
C LEU A 43 -10.70 -10.06 -8.34
N GLU A 44 -11.33 -9.98 -9.50
CA GLU A 44 -12.65 -10.59 -9.77
C GLU A 44 -12.59 -12.13 -9.65
N ARG A 45 -11.51 -12.75 -10.09
CA ARG A 45 -11.43 -14.21 -10.27
C ARG A 45 -10.78 -14.97 -9.11
N LYS A 46 -9.97 -14.28 -8.29
CA LYS A 46 -9.25 -14.89 -7.15
C LYS A 46 -10.16 -15.69 -6.19
N PRO A 47 -11.32 -15.18 -5.74
CA PRO A 47 -12.16 -15.92 -4.80
C PRO A 47 -12.63 -17.27 -5.36
N ALA A 48 -13.07 -17.29 -6.62
CA ALA A 48 -13.55 -18.51 -7.28
C ALA A 48 -12.41 -19.52 -7.55
N ALA A 49 -11.17 -19.05 -7.68
CA ALA A 49 -9.98 -19.89 -7.87
C ALA A 49 -9.37 -20.42 -6.56
N GLY A 50 -10.00 -20.16 -5.40
CA GLY A 50 -9.59 -20.71 -4.11
C GLY A 50 -8.46 -19.94 -3.40
N PHE A 51 -8.18 -18.69 -3.79
CA PHE A 51 -7.29 -17.82 -3.03
C PHE A 51 -7.94 -17.38 -1.72
N ASP A 52 -7.15 -17.27 -0.66
CA ASP A 52 -7.62 -16.78 0.63
C ASP A 52 -7.86 -15.25 0.66
N GLU A 53 -8.47 -14.78 1.76
CA GLU A 53 -8.77 -13.37 1.97
C GLU A 53 -7.53 -12.47 1.95
N VAL A 54 -6.38 -12.97 2.42
CA VAL A 54 -5.13 -12.21 2.50
C VAL A 54 -4.54 -11.99 1.10
N SER A 55 -4.60 -13.01 0.24
CA SER A 55 -4.20 -12.91 -1.15
C SER A 55 -5.10 -11.99 -1.97
N VAL A 56 -6.41 -11.98 -1.68
CA VAL A 56 -7.35 -11.00 -2.26
C VAL A 56 -6.98 -9.58 -1.82
N ALA A 57 -6.74 -9.38 -0.52
CA ALA A 57 -6.33 -8.08 0.04
C ALA A 57 -5.02 -7.56 -0.55
N LEU A 58 -4.06 -8.44 -0.88
CA LEU A 58 -2.86 -8.04 -1.61
C LEU A 58 -3.17 -7.41 -2.96
N THR A 59 -4.02 -8.04 -3.77
CA THR A 59 -4.40 -7.47 -5.07
C THR A 59 -5.22 -6.20 -4.93
N GLN A 60 -6.10 -6.10 -3.93
CA GLN A 60 -6.80 -4.85 -3.61
C GLN A 60 -5.81 -3.72 -3.31
N SER A 61 -4.78 -4.00 -2.51
CA SER A 61 -3.74 -3.02 -2.17
C SER A 61 -2.89 -2.62 -3.38
N GLU A 62 -2.52 -3.57 -4.24
CA GLU A 62 -1.78 -3.29 -5.47
C GLU A 62 -2.62 -2.42 -6.42
N LEU A 63 -3.90 -2.77 -6.64
CA LEU A 63 -4.82 -2.00 -7.47
C LEU A 63 -5.05 -0.61 -6.89
N GLY A 64 -5.22 -0.49 -5.57
CA GLY A 64 -5.35 0.80 -4.89
C GLY A 64 -4.13 1.71 -5.09
N GLY A 65 -2.91 1.16 -5.01
CA GLY A 65 -1.69 1.89 -5.34
C GLY A 65 -1.63 2.37 -6.80
N VAL A 66 -2.13 1.56 -7.74
CA VAL A 66 -2.26 1.94 -9.16
C VAL A 66 -3.26 3.07 -9.35
N LEU A 67 -4.46 2.94 -8.80
CA LEU A 67 -5.53 3.92 -8.91
C LEU A 67 -5.12 5.26 -8.29
N ARG A 68 -4.40 5.24 -7.16
CA ARG A 68 -3.79 6.44 -6.57
C ARG A 68 -2.86 7.15 -7.55
N ARG A 69 -1.99 6.42 -8.25
CA ARG A 69 -1.06 6.98 -9.25
C ARG A 69 -1.79 7.49 -10.50
N LEU A 70 -2.97 6.97 -10.79
CA LEU A 70 -3.85 7.42 -11.89
C LEU A 70 -4.75 8.60 -11.49
N GLY A 71 -4.86 8.91 -10.19
CA GLY A 71 -5.72 10.00 -9.67
C GLY A 71 -7.15 9.56 -9.32
N GLU A 72 -7.46 8.27 -9.39
CA GLU A 72 -8.77 7.70 -9.03
C GLU A 72 -8.84 7.46 -7.52
N LEU A 73 -8.80 8.56 -6.75
CA LEU A 73 -8.50 8.53 -5.31
C LEU A 73 -9.61 7.89 -4.46
N ASP A 74 -10.88 8.05 -4.82
CA ASP A 74 -12.00 7.51 -4.05
C ASP A 74 -12.06 5.98 -4.15
N GLU A 75 -11.87 5.44 -5.35
CA GLU A 75 -11.81 3.98 -5.56
C GLU A 75 -10.54 3.38 -4.92
N ALA A 76 -9.40 4.07 -5.05
CA ALA A 76 -8.18 3.68 -4.37
C ALA A 76 -8.39 3.54 -2.87
N LEU A 77 -9.06 4.52 -2.24
CA LEU A 77 -9.34 4.52 -0.82
C LEU A 77 -10.25 3.34 -0.43
N ALA A 78 -11.33 3.09 -1.17
CA ALA A 78 -12.24 1.98 -0.90
C ALA A 78 -11.52 0.63 -0.91
N LEU A 79 -10.69 0.37 -1.93
CA LEU A 79 -9.93 -0.88 -2.05
C LEU A 79 -8.85 -1.01 -0.96
N LEU A 80 -8.12 0.06 -0.68
CA LEU A 80 -7.05 0.06 0.33
C LEU A 80 -7.60 -0.11 1.74
N SER A 81 -8.74 0.51 2.06
CA SER A 81 -9.41 0.35 3.35
C SER A 81 -9.87 -1.09 3.57
N ALA A 82 -10.50 -1.71 2.57
CA ALA A 82 -10.90 -3.12 2.64
C ALA A 82 -9.68 -4.05 2.81
N ALA A 83 -8.59 -3.79 2.07
CA ALA A 83 -7.36 -4.55 2.18
C ALA A 83 -6.70 -4.42 3.57
N LEU A 84 -6.69 -3.19 4.11
CA LEU A 84 -6.09 -2.88 5.41
C LEU A 84 -6.78 -3.65 6.53
N GLU A 85 -8.12 -3.70 6.55
CA GLU A 85 -8.87 -4.43 7.56
C GLU A 85 -8.53 -5.93 7.58
N VAL A 86 -8.41 -6.57 6.41
CA VAL A 86 -8.06 -7.99 6.33
C VAL A 86 -6.62 -8.23 6.79
N ARG A 87 -5.69 -7.38 6.36
CA ARG A 87 -4.27 -7.51 6.65
C ARG A 87 -3.93 -7.21 8.11
N ASP A 88 -4.55 -6.19 8.71
CA ASP A 88 -4.38 -5.91 10.14
C ASP A 88 -4.87 -7.09 10.99
N ARG A 89 -6.04 -7.67 10.68
CA ARG A 89 -6.51 -8.89 11.37
C ARG A 89 -5.57 -10.08 11.17
N ALA A 90 -5.01 -10.24 9.98
CA ALA A 90 -4.06 -11.32 9.70
C ALA A 90 -2.76 -11.17 10.49
N ASP A 91 -2.20 -9.95 10.53
CA ASP A 91 -1.02 -9.59 11.31
C ASP A 91 -1.25 -9.84 12.81
N GLU A 92 -2.41 -9.41 13.34
CA GLU A 92 -2.80 -9.63 14.74
C GLU A 92 -2.90 -11.11 15.08
N ARG A 93 -3.60 -11.90 14.26
CA ARG A 93 -3.73 -13.36 14.45
C ARG A 93 -2.39 -14.08 14.42
N ALA A 94 -1.46 -13.61 13.59
CA ALA A 94 -0.12 -14.17 13.48
C ALA A 94 0.86 -13.63 14.54
N GLY A 95 0.46 -12.63 15.34
CA GLY A 95 1.33 -11.99 16.33
C GLY A 95 2.48 -11.19 15.70
N VAL A 96 2.30 -10.69 14.47
CA VAL A 96 3.34 -9.96 13.74
C VAL A 96 3.40 -8.51 14.22
N ALA A 97 4.44 -8.18 14.99
CA ALA A 97 4.61 -6.87 15.59
C ALA A 97 5.73 -6.00 14.94
N ILE A 98 6.29 -6.44 13.82
CA ILE A 98 7.33 -5.67 13.12
C ILE A 98 6.75 -4.47 12.37
N ALA A 99 7.58 -3.45 12.10
CA ALA A 99 7.15 -2.24 11.39
C ALA A 99 6.77 -2.50 9.92
N LEU A 100 7.46 -3.42 9.23
CA LEU A 100 7.20 -3.78 7.84
C LEU A 100 6.23 -4.97 7.71
N ARG A 101 5.10 -4.89 8.42
CA ARG A 101 3.98 -5.83 8.29
C ARG A 101 2.99 -5.39 7.21
N ASP A 102 2.19 -6.33 6.71
CA ASP A 102 1.28 -6.10 5.56
C ASP A 102 0.26 -5.00 5.83
N GLY A 103 -0.25 -4.92 7.06
CA GLY A 103 -1.12 -3.85 7.51
C GLY A 103 -0.46 -2.47 7.40
N ASN A 104 0.80 -2.33 7.85
CA ASN A 104 1.52 -1.06 7.77
C ASN A 104 1.85 -0.65 6.33
N LEU A 105 2.20 -1.60 5.46
CA LEU A 105 2.41 -1.34 4.04
C LEU A 105 1.14 -0.79 3.37
N THR A 106 -0.02 -1.39 3.69
CA THR A 106 -1.32 -0.93 3.17
C THR A 106 -1.72 0.42 3.75
N ARG A 107 -1.51 0.61 5.06
CA ARG A 107 -1.79 1.87 5.76
C ARG A 107 -0.99 3.03 5.18
N GLU A 108 0.26 2.80 4.80
CA GLU A 108 1.08 3.81 4.12
C GLU A 108 0.52 4.19 2.74
N GLU A 109 0.00 3.24 1.97
CA GLU A 109 -0.70 3.54 0.71
C GLU A 109 -1.98 4.35 0.94
N VAL A 110 -2.77 4.03 1.97
CA VAL A 110 -3.93 4.85 2.38
C VAL A 110 -3.48 6.28 2.71
N ALA A 111 -2.41 6.44 3.50
CA ALA A 111 -1.88 7.75 3.86
C ALA A 111 -1.42 8.56 2.63
N LYS A 112 -0.84 7.90 1.62
CA LYS A 112 -0.49 8.55 0.35
C LYS A 112 -1.71 8.98 -0.47
N VAL A 113 -2.85 8.28 -0.36
CA VAL A 113 -4.11 8.74 -0.96
C VAL A 113 -4.55 10.04 -0.30
N TYR A 114 -4.54 10.12 1.04
CA TYR A 114 -4.88 11.35 1.76
C TYR A 114 -3.91 12.51 1.45
N GLU A 115 -2.60 12.25 1.31
CA GLU A 115 -1.65 13.26 0.78
C GLU A 115 -2.08 13.78 -0.60
N ALA A 116 -2.50 12.89 -1.52
CA ALA A 116 -2.94 13.26 -2.86
C ALA A 116 -4.25 14.06 -2.86
N ARG A 117 -5.16 13.78 -1.91
CA ARG A 117 -6.37 14.58 -1.64
C ARG A 117 -6.06 15.93 -0.99
N GLY A 118 -4.83 16.12 -0.50
CA GLY A 118 -4.41 17.31 0.21
C GLY A 118 -4.77 17.32 1.70
N ASP A 119 -5.17 16.18 2.24
CA ASP A 119 -5.51 15.97 3.65
C ASP A 119 -4.32 15.38 4.41
N CYS A 120 -3.33 16.23 4.69
CA CYS A 120 -2.16 15.80 5.46
C CYS A 120 -2.50 15.47 6.93
N ALA A 121 -3.64 15.95 7.45
CA ALA A 121 -4.05 15.67 8.83
C ALA A 121 -4.41 14.19 8.99
N THR A 122 -5.32 13.68 8.16
CA THR A 122 -5.66 12.25 8.17
C THR A 122 -4.50 11.36 7.75
N ALA A 123 -3.65 11.80 6.81
CA ALA A 123 -2.42 11.08 6.49
C ALA A 123 -1.48 10.93 7.69
N LEU A 124 -1.39 11.95 8.56
CA LEU A 124 -0.59 11.91 9.79
C LEU A 124 -1.20 11.00 10.85
N GLU A 125 -2.54 10.98 10.98
CA GLU A 125 -3.24 10.07 11.91
C GLU A 125 -3.02 8.60 11.56
N LEU A 126 -2.94 8.25 10.27
CA LEU A 126 -2.61 6.90 9.82
C LEU A 126 -1.13 6.54 10.06
N ARG A 127 -0.27 7.56 10.17
CA ARG A 127 1.17 7.42 10.42
C ARG A 127 1.47 7.74 11.88
N GLN A 128 0.84 7.02 12.82
CA GLN A 128 1.14 7.12 14.25
C GLN A 128 2.36 6.26 14.64
N PRO A 129 3.06 6.56 15.76
CA PRO A 129 4.07 5.64 16.29
C PRO A 129 3.51 4.21 16.39
N GLY A 130 4.27 3.19 16.00
CA GLY A 130 3.85 1.78 15.87
C GLY A 130 3.37 1.36 14.47
N THR A 131 3.10 2.35 13.59
CA THR A 131 2.54 2.11 12.25
C THR A 131 3.30 2.81 11.12
N ARG A 132 4.23 3.71 11.47
CA ARG A 132 5.01 4.49 10.51
C ARG A 132 6.02 3.62 9.78
N ILE A 133 6.09 3.80 8.47
CA ILE A 133 7.16 3.28 7.62
C ILE A 133 7.72 4.40 6.74
N CYS A 134 8.73 4.10 5.93
CA CYS A 134 9.27 5.06 4.97
C CYS A 134 8.25 5.34 3.85
N GLY A 135 7.92 6.60 3.60
CA GLY A 135 6.98 7.00 2.54
C GLY A 135 7.57 6.98 1.12
N ASN A 136 8.87 6.70 0.96
CA ASN A 136 9.49 6.54 -0.36
C ASN A 136 9.11 5.18 -0.95
N GLU A 137 8.40 5.19 -2.08
CA GLU A 137 8.00 3.97 -2.82
C GLU A 137 9.18 3.15 -3.33
N ALA A 138 10.36 3.76 -3.47
CA ALA A 138 11.59 3.08 -3.87
C ALA A 138 12.49 2.70 -2.67
N CYS A 139 11.95 2.68 -1.45
CA CYS A 139 12.71 2.25 -0.26
C CYS A 139 12.95 0.74 -0.29
N GLU A 140 14.20 0.32 -0.13
CA GLU A 140 14.62 -1.09 -0.09
C GLU A 140 15.02 -1.56 1.32
N ALA A 141 14.71 -0.76 2.35
CA ALA A 141 15.00 -1.14 3.73
C ALA A 141 14.18 -2.38 4.14
N LEU A 142 14.86 -3.37 4.74
CA LEU A 142 14.26 -4.64 5.17
C LEU A 142 13.72 -4.59 6.61
N ASP A 143 14.13 -3.60 7.38
CA ASP A 143 13.61 -3.28 8.69
C ASP A 143 13.75 -1.78 8.98
N TYR A 144 13.12 -1.36 10.06
CA TYR A 144 13.43 -0.09 10.72
C TYR A 144 13.81 -0.45 12.14
N GLU A 145 15.11 -0.66 12.40
CA GLU A 145 15.66 -1.08 13.70
C GLU A 145 15.12 -0.27 14.89
N ASP A 146 14.69 0.98 14.64
CA ASP A 146 13.99 1.81 15.59
C ASP A 146 13.04 2.75 14.84
N GLU A 147 11.72 2.63 15.04
CA GLU A 147 10.72 3.58 14.49
C GLU A 147 11.04 5.04 14.86
N LYS A 148 11.79 5.27 15.95
CA LYS A 148 12.26 6.59 16.38
C LYS A 148 13.31 7.21 15.46
N LYS A 149 13.83 6.48 14.48
CA LYS A 149 14.78 6.98 13.47
C LYS A 149 14.11 7.49 12.19
N LEU A 150 12.78 7.36 12.05
CA LEU A 150 12.09 7.93 10.90
C LEU A 150 12.02 9.46 10.99
N HIS A 151 12.50 10.14 9.97
CA HIS A 151 12.54 11.59 9.88
C HIS A 151 11.32 12.13 9.14
N ALA A 152 10.53 12.96 9.80
CA ALA A 152 9.43 13.65 9.16
C ALA A 152 9.91 14.65 8.09
N CYS A 153 9.14 14.81 7.02
CA CYS A 153 9.32 15.93 6.09
C CYS A 153 9.32 17.25 6.86
N SER A 154 10.34 18.09 6.65
CA SER A 154 10.52 19.33 7.42
C SER A 154 9.43 20.36 7.20
N ARG A 155 8.69 20.28 6.08
CA ARG A 155 7.61 21.19 5.71
C ARG A 155 6.25 20.69 6.16
N CYS A 156 5.79 19.54 5.67
CA CYS A 156 4.43 19.07 5.98
C CYS A 156 4.30 18.40 7.36
N LYS A 157 5.38 17.78 7.85
CA LYS A 157 5.40 16.91 9.03
C LYS A 157 4.48 15.67 8.94
N CYS A 158 3.82 15.45 7.80
CA CYS A 158 2.80 14.41 7.62
C CYS A 158 3.31 13.11 6.96
N VAL A 159 4.55 13.09 6.44
CA VAL A 159 5.22 11.90 5.85
C VAL A 159 6.60 11.70 6.47
N PHE A 160 7.06 10.45 6.54
CA PHE A 160 8.27 10.04 7.26
C PHE A 160 9.24 9.25 6.36
N TYR A 161 10.54 9.35 6.64
CA TYR A 161 11.59 8.71 5.84
C TYR A 161 12.68 8.08 6.70
N CYS A 162 13.20 6.92 6.31
CA CYS A 162 14.34 6.28 6.98
C CYS A 162 15.66 7.04 6.82
N GLY A 163 15.71 8.04 5.94
CA GLY A 163 16.90 8.88 5.77
C GLY A 163 16.75 9.93 4.68
N LYS A 164 17.74 10.83 4.60
CA LYS A 164 17.77 11.94 3.63
C LYS A 164 17.76 11.46 2.18
N SER A 165 18.30 10.28 1.89
CA SER A 165 18.28 9.70 0.53
C SER A 165 16.83 9.44 0.08
N CYS A 166 16.07 8.69 0.87
CA CYS A 166 14.66 8.41 0.59
C CYS A 166 13.82 9.69 0.52
N GLN A 167 14.03 10.64 1.43
CA GLN A 167 13.33 11.92 1.38
C GLN A 167 13.58 12.67 0.06
N ARG A 168 14.84 12.74 -0.40
CA ARG A 168 15.19 13.44 -1.66
C ARG A 168 14.62 12.75 -2.89
N GLN A 169 14.59 11.41 -2.90
CA GLN A 169 14.04 10.64 -4.00
C GLN A 169 12.52 10.82 -4.08
N ASP A 170 11.80 10.62 -2.97
CA ASP A 170 10.36 10.83 -2.90
C ASP A 170 9.96 12.27 -3.23
N TRP A 171 10.75 13.26 -2.76
CA TRP A 171 10.55 14.67 -3.11
C TRP A 171 10.56 14.90 -4.62
N LYS A 172 11.52 14.30 -5.34
CA LYS A 172 11.62 14.46 -6.80
C LYS A 172 10.51 13.71 -7.54
N ASN A 173 10.14 12.54 -7.05
CA ASN A 173 9.30 11.61 -7.80
C ASN A 173 7.80 11.76 -7.52
N ARG A 174 7.41 12.24 -6.33
CA ARG A 174 6.00 12.22 -5.90
C ARG A 174 5.62 13.34 -4.93
N HIS A 175 6.36 13.54 -3.83
CA HIS A 175 5.87 14.29 -2.68
C HIS A 175 5.88 15.83 -2.85
N LYS A 176 6.81 16.40 -3.63
CA LYS A 176 6.91 17.87 -3.80
C LYS A 176 5.58 18.57 -4.16
N PRO A 177 4.79 18.11 -5.15
CA PRO A 177 3.49 18.72 -5.46
C PRO A 177 2.39 18.46 -4.42
N LEU A 178 2.54 17.44 -3.57
CA LEU A 178 1.54 17.05 -2.56
C LEU A 178 1.80 17.65 -1.17
N CYS A 179 3.02 18.15 -0.94
CA CYS A 179 3.47 18.61 0.37
C CYS A 179 2.68 19.84 0.86
N ARG A 180 1.81 19.62 1.86
CA ARG A 180 1.02 20.66 2.54
C ARG A 180 1.25 20.60 4.06
N PRO A 181 1.53 21.71 4.76
CA PRO A 181 1.59 21.75 6.21
C PRO A 181 0.30 21.19 6.83
N VAL A 182 0.43 20.36 7.88
CA VAL A 182 -0.69 20.12 8.78
C VAL A 182 -0.97 21.44 9.48
N GLU A 183 -2.21 21.92 9.40
CA GLU A 183 -2.62 23.10 10.16
C GLU A 183 -2.54 22.73 11.65
N THR A 184 -1.51 23.22 12.32
CA THR A 184 -1.49 23.19 13.78
C THR A 184 -2.51 24.21 14.23
N ALA A 185 -3.55 23.76 14.94
CA ALA A 185 -4.45 24.67 15.65
C ALA A 185 -3.59 25.66 16.42
N THR A 186 -3.62 26.93 16.02
CA THR A 186 -2.95 28.01 16.75
C THR A 186 -3.54 28.01 18.15
N ALA A 187 -2.72 27.63 19.13
CA ALA A 187 -3.00 27.93 20.53
C ALA A 187 -3.22 29.45 20.60
N SER A 188 -4.48 29.83 20.81
CA SER A 188 -4.87 31.21 21.12
C SER A 188 -4.70 31.45 22.61
#